data_AF-A0A2N9FDJ5-F1
#
_entry.id   AF-A0A2N9FDJ5-F1
#
_cell.length_a   1.000
_cell.length_b   1.000
_cell.length_c   1.000
_cell.angle_alpha   90.00
_cell.angle_beta   90.00
_cell.angle_gamma   90.00
#
_symmetry.space_group_name_H-M   'P 1'
#
loop_
_entity.id
_entity.type
_entity.pdbx_description
1 polymer ?
#
loop_
_entity_poly.entity_id
_entity_poly.type
_entity_poly.pdbx_seq_one_letter_code
_entity_poly.pdbx_strand_id
1 'polypeptide(L)'
;MGNIVFISSAAGVVSVGSGSIYAASKAAINQLTKNLACEWAEDNIRSNCVTPWYTRTSLVENLLANKKFLEEVISKTPIQRIAEPEEVSSLVAFLCLPAASYITGQTAVATVLFVHFHMLISYKYTSDVLFVLG
;
A
#
# COMPACT_ATOMS: atom_id res chain seq x y z
N MET A 1 13.68 -13.51 -18.16
CA MET A 1 12.93 -13.47 -16.89
C MET A 1 11.87 -12.38 -17.02
N GLY A 2 10.60 -12.77 -17.01
CA GLY A 2 9.50 -11.82 -17.10
C GLY A 2 9.29 -11.09 -15.77
N ASN A 3 8.70 -9.89 -15.83
CA ASN A 3 8.34 -9.16 -14.62
C ASN A 3 7.02 -8.41 -14.83
N ILE A 4 6.12 -8.57 -13.87
CA ILE A 4 4.84 -7.88 -13.82
C ILE A 4 4.77 -7.14 -12.49
N VAL A 5 4.46 -5.84 -12.54
CA VAL A 5 4.28 -5.00 -11.36
C VAL A 5 2.88 -4.42 -11.37
N PHE A 6 2.07 -4.84 -10.40
CA PHE A 6 0.72 -4.32 -10.20
C PHE A 6 0.74 -3.02 -9.40
N ILE A 7 -0.23 -2.15 -9.66
CA ILE A 7 -0.45 -0.92 -8.90
C ILE A 7 -1.71 -1.05 -8.05
N SER A 8 -1.50 -1.21 -6.76
CA SER A 8 -2.57 -1.25 -5.77
C SER A 8 -2.74 0.13 -5.11
N SER A 9 -3.03 0.18 -3.82
CA SER A 9 -3.18 1.38 -3.01
C SER A 9 -3.03 1.03 -1.54
N ALA A 10 -2.60 1.98 -0.72
CA ALA A 10 -2.68 1.85 0.74
C ALA A 10 -4.09 1.47 1.24
N ALA A 11 -5.14 1.86 0.52
CA ALA A 11 -6.53 1.46 0.79
C ALA A 11 -6.76 -0.07 0.77
N GLY A 12 -5.91 -0.82 0.06
CA GLY A 12 -5.96 -2.29 0.02
C GLY A 12 -5.24 -2.97 1.18
N VAL A 13 -4.66 -2.20 2.10
CA VAL A 13 -3.93 -2.70 3.29
C VAL A 13 -4.56 -2.15 4.57
N VAL A 14 -4.94 -0.88 4.58
CA VAL A 14 -5.55 -0.19 5.72
C VAL A 14 -6.73 0.67 5.29
N SER A 15 -7.62 0.99 6.22
CA SER A 15 -8.72 1.92 5.94
C SER A 15 -8.21 3.35 5.82
N VAL A 16 -8.55 4.01 4.71
CA VAL A 16 -8.16 5.40 4.39
C VAL A 16 -9.35 6.28 4.04
N GLY A 17 -10.59 5.79 4.23
CA GLY A 17 -11.80 6.54 3.89
C GLY A 17 -12.11 6.66 2.39
N SER A 18 -11.44 5.89 1.53
CA SER A 18 -11.66 5.89 0.06
C SER A 18 -12.90 5.12 -0.42
N GLY A 19 -13.66 4.52 0.51
CA GLY A 19 -14.79 3.66 0.20
C GLY A 19 -14.44 2.16 0.15
N SER A 20 -15.39 1.33 0.58
CA SER A 20 -15.21 -0.12 0.76
C SER A 20 -14.96 -0.86 -0.55
N ILE A 21 -15.64 -0.48 -1.64
CA ILE A 21 -15.48 -1.14 -2.95
C ILE A 21 -14.08 -0.90 -3.51
N TYR A 22 -13.58 0.35 -3.43
CA TYR A 22 -12.24 0.67 -3.89
C TYR A 22 -11.19 -0.07 -3.05
N ALA A 23 -11.32 -0.02 -1.71
CA ALA A 23 -10.43 -0.74 -0.80
C ALA A 23 -10.40 -2.26 -1.08
N ALA A 24 -11.58 -2.88 -1.25
CA ALA A 24 -11.70 -4.30 -1.60
C ALA A 24 -11.03 -4.63 -2.94
N SER A 25 -11.22 -3.78 -3.96
CA SER A 25 -10.59 -3.98 -5.28
C SER A 25 -9.05 -3.95 -5.19
N LYS A 26 -8.50 -3.05 -4.37
CA LYS A 26 -7.06 -2.91 -4.18
C LYS A 26 -6.48 -4.03 -3.31
N ALA A 27 -7.22 -4.50 -2.29
CA ALA A 27 -6.87 -5.69 -1.53
C ALA A 27 -6.85 -6.96 -2.41
N ALA A 28 -7.81 -7.08 -3.35
CA ALA A 28 -7.84 -8.19 -4.30
C ALA A 28 -6.58 -8.24 -5.18
N ILE A 29 -6.09 -7.09 -5.65
CA ILE A 29 -4.81 -7.00 -6.40
C ILE A 29 -3.64 -7.50 -5.55
N ASN A 30 -3.59 -7.16 -4.26
CA ASN A 30 -2.53 -7.61 -3.36
C ASN A 30 -2.50 -9.13 -3.23
N GLN A 31 -3.67 -9.76 -3.10
CA GLN A 31 -3.76 -11.22 -3.03
C GLN A 31 -3.48 -11.88 -4.38
N LEU A 32 -4.01 -11.33 -5.47
CA LEU A 32 -3.74 -11.79 -6.84
C LEU A 32 -2.23 -11.81 -7.13
N THR A 33 -1.52 -10.77 -6.74
CA THR A 33 -0.06 -10.67 -6.92
C THR A 33 0.67 -11.87 -6.33
N LYS A 34 0.29 -12.30 -5.12
CA LYS A 34 0.90 -13.43 -4.41
C LYS A 34 0.59 -14.75 -5.12
N ASN A 35 -0.66 -14.95 -5.53
CA ASN A 35 -1.06 -16.17 -6.23
C ASN A 35 -0.30 -16.30 -7.57
N LEU A 36 -0.28 -15.23 -8.36
CA LEU A 36 0.43 -15.20 -9.65
C LEU A 36 1.95 -15.36 -9.51
N ALA A 37 2.53 -14.92 -8.39
CA ALA A 37 3.94 -15.16 -8.11
C ALA A 37 4.27 -16.65 -7.92
N CYS A 38 3.34 -17.43 -7.37
CA CYS A 38 3.48 -18.88 -7.27
C CYS A 38 3.17 -19.56 -8.61
N GLU A 39 2.07 -19.16 -9.26
CA GLU A 39 1.59 -19.77 -10.51
C GLU A 39 2.58 -19.58 -11.67
N TRP A 40 3.23 -18.42 -11.77
CA TRP A 40 4.14 -18.11 -12.88
C TRP A 40 5.63 -18.30 -12.55
N ALA A 41 5.94 -18.89 -11.40
CA ALA A 41 7.34 -19.13 -11.00
C ALA A 41 8.07 -20.06 -11.98
N GLU A 42 7.41 -21.11 -12.46
CA GLU A 42 7.97 -22.09 -13.41
C GLU A 42 8.28 -21.45 -14.78
N ASP A 43 7.53 -20.42 -15.16
CA ASP A 43 7.74 -19.64 -16.38
C ASP A 43 8.84 -18.58 -16.25
N ASN A 44 9.55 -18.54 -15.12
CA ASN A 44 10.55 -17.51 -14.80
C ASN A 44 9.96 -16.08 -14.88
N ILE A 45 8.73 -15.91 -14.41
CA ILE A 45 8.05 -14.61 -14.31
C ILE A 45 7.91 -14.24 -12.83
N ARG A 46 8.31 -13.01 -12.50
CA ARG A 46 8.04 -12.43 -11.17
C ARG A 46 6.80 -11.56 -11.22
N SER A 47 6.01 -11.62 -10.16
CA SER A 47 4.84 -10.77 -9.96
C SER A 47 5.00 -10.04 -8.63
N ASN A 48 4.97 -8.71 -8.66
CA ASN A 48 5.03 -7.87 -7.46
C ASN A 48 3.97 -6.77 -7.53
N CYS A 49 3.75 -6.10 -6.41
CA CYS A 49 2.76 -5.04 -6.28
C CYS A 49 3.37 -3.85 -5.55
N VAL A 50 3.04 -2.65 -6.00
CA VAL A 50 3.31 -1.40 -5.29
C VAL A 50 1.99 -0.83 -4.79
N THR A 51 1.94 -0.45 -3.51
CA THR A 51 0.78 0.23 -2.90
C THR A 51 1.15 1.66 -2.51
N PRO A 52 0.83 2.66 -3.34
CA PRO A 52 1.10 4.07 -3.02
C PRO A 52 0.17 4.63 -1.93
N TRP A 53 0.70 5.55 -1.13
CA TRP A 53 -0.05 6.57 -0.42
C TRP A 53 -0.48 7.71 -1.37
N TYR A 54 -1.04 8.77 -0.80
CA TYR A 54 -1.29 10.01 -1.52
C TYR A 54 -0.02 10.51 -2.21
N THR A 55 -0.10 10.52 -3.54
CA THR A 55 0.94 10.93 -4.47
C THR A 55 0.36 12.06 -5.33
N ARG A 56 1.14 13.11 -5.61
CA ARG A 56 0.68 14.29 -6.35
C ARG A 56 0.36 13.94 -7.82
N THR A 57 -0.85 13.48 -8.04
CA THR A 57 -1.39 13.08 -9.36
C THR A 57 -2.72 13.78 -9.59
N SER A 58 -3.11 13.94 -10.87
CA SER A 58 -4.38 14.56 -11.24
C SER A 58 -5.61 13.87 -10.63
N LEU A 59 -5.51 12.58 -10.29
CA LEU A 59 -6.59 11.81 -9.69
C LEU A 59 -6.98 12.31 -8.28
N VAL A 60 -6.00 12.77 -7.50
CA VAL A 60 -6.21 13.24 -6.12
C VAL A 60 -6.07 14.76 -5.99
N GLU A 61 -5.80 15.48 -7.07
CA GLU A 61 -5.55 16.93 -7.05
C GLU A 61 -6.69 17.72 -6.39
N ASN A 62 -7.95 17.44 -6.76
CA ASN A 62 -9.12 18.06 -6.15
C ASN A 62 -9.27 17.73 -4.65
N LEU A 63 -8.89 16.52 -4.23
CA LEU A 63 -8.93 16.13 -2.82
C LEU A 63 -7.85 16.88 -2.02
N LEU A 64 -6.64 16.96 -2.59
CA LEU A 64 -5.49 17.63 -1.96
C LEU A 64 -5.60 19.16 -1.99
N ALA A 65 -6.45 19.74 -2.83
CA ALA A 65 -6.77 21.17 -2.80
C ALA A 65 -7.50 21.58 -1.50
N ASN A 66 -8.15 20.63 -0.82
CA ASN A 66 -8.70 20.86 0.51
C ASN A 66 -7.57 20.85 1.56
N LYS A 67 -7.23 22.04 2.06
CA LYS A 67 -6.14 22.23 3.04
C LYS A 67 -6.28 21.34 4.28
N LYS A 68 -7.49 21.21 4.84
CA LYS A 68 -7.73 20.39 6.03
C LYS A 68 -7.44 18.91 5.75
N PHE A 69 -7.86 18.43 4.59
CA PHE A 69 -7.60 17.05 4.17
C PHE A 69 -6.11 16.83 3.90
N LEU A 70 -5.45 17.77 3.23
CA LEU A 70 -4.01 17.71 2.98
C LEU A 70 -3.21 17.68 4.30
N GLU A 71 -3.57 18.52 5.27
CA GLU A 71 -2.97 18.53 6.61
C GLU A 71 -3.18 17.19 7.33
N GLU A 72 -4.37 16.59 7.24
CA GLU A 72 -4.64 15.26 7.80
C GLU A 72 -3.77 14.18 7.14
N VAL A 73 -3.67 14.19 5.81
CA VAL A 73 -2.83 13.27 5.05
C VAL A 73 -1.35 13.44 5.46
N ILE A 74 -0.86 14.67 5.52
CA ILE A 74 0.52 14.98 5.94
C ILE A 74 0.76 14.51 7.37
N SER A 75 -0.16 14.75 8.31
CA SER A 75 -0.03 14.32 9.71
C SER A 75 0.09 12.80 9.89
N LYS A 76 -0.44 12.02 8.94
CA LYS A 76 -0.35 10.56 8.90
C LYS A 76 0.84 10.05 8.06
N THR A 77 1.64 10.95 7.50
CA THR A 77 2.78 10.63 6.64
C THR A 77 4.07 10.95 7.38
N PRO A 78 4.86 9.95 7.82
CA PRO A 78 6.06 10.20 8.62
C PRO A 78 7.10 11.16 8.01
N ILE A 79 7.17 11.21 6.68
CA ILE A 79 8.09 12.09 5.93
C ILE A 79 7.50 13.52 5.78
N GLN A 80 6.32 13.78 6.35
CA GLN A 80 5.66 15.09 6.45
C GLN A 80 5.42 15.79 5.11
N ARG A 81 5.26 15.01 4.03
CA ARG A 81 4.87 15.48 2.70
C ARG A 81 4.21 14.36 1.92
N ILE A 82 3.46 14.72 0.89
CA ILE A 82 2.99 13.76 -0.12
C ILE A 82 4.15 13.35 -1.04
N ALA A 83 4.03 12.17 -1.63
CA ALA A 83 5.00 11.67 -2.61
C ALA A 83 4.82 12.36 -3.97
N GLU A 84 5.90 12.47 -4.72
CA GLU A 84 5.86 12.77 -6.15
C GLU A 84 5.72 11.46 -6.96
N PRO A 85 5.12 11.51 -8.17
CA PRO A 85 4.96 10.33 -9.03
C PRO A 85 6.28 9.59 -9.31
N GLU A 86 7.39 10.31 -9.41
CA GLU A 86 8.72 9.79 -9.69
C GLU A 86 9.24 8.88 -8.57
N GLU A 87 8.81 9.11 -7.33
CA GLU A 87 9.20 8.27 -6.20
C GLU A 87 8.53 6.91 -6.26
N VAL A 88 7.26 6.87 -6.72
CA VAL A 88 6.54 5.61 -6.95
C VAL A 88 7.09 4.88 -8.18
N SER A 89 7.34 5.61 -9.27
CA SER A 89 7.86 5.00 -10.50
C SER A 89 9.29 4.46 -10.34
N SER A 90 10.11 5.09 -9.50
CA SER A 90 11.46 4.59 -9.15
C SER A 90 11.41 3.24 -8.46
N LEU A 91 10.45 3.01 -7.56
CA LEU A 91 10.25 1.70 -6.92
C LEU A 91 9.77 0.64 -7.93
N VAL A 92 8.85 1.01 -8.83
CA VAL A 92 8.42 0.12 -9.92
C VAL A 92 9.61 -0.25 -10.80
N ALA A 93 10.43 0.74 -11.19
CA ALA A 93 11.64 0.52 -11.98
C ALA A 93 12.62 -0.42 -11.27
N PHE A 94 12.86 -0.22 -9.97
CA PHE A 94 13.69 -1.11 -9.16
C PHE A 94 13.20 -2.56 -9.20
N LEU A 95 11.90 -2.81 -9.05
CA LEU A 95 11.32 -4.15 -9.11
C LEU A 95 11.49 -4.82 -10.49
N CYS A 96 11.69 -4.03 -11.55
CA CYS A 96 12.01 -4.50 -12.89
C CYS A 96 13.49 -4.78 -13.12
N LEU A 97 14.39 -4.25 -12.28
CA LEU A 97 15.84 -4.45 -12.45
C LEU A 97 16.29 -5.87 -12.05
N PRO A 98 17.42 -6.36 -12.60
CA PRO A 98 18.03 -7.62 -12.16
C PRO A 98 18.39 -7.65 -10.67
N ALA A 99 18.57 -6.49 -10.04
CA ALA A 99 18.81 -6.36 -8.60
C ALA A 99 17.64 -6.90 -7.75
N ALA A 100 16.42 -6.94 -8.31
CA ALA A 100 15.23 -7.50 -7.68
C ALA A 100 14.96 -8.97 -8.09
N SER A 101 15.96 -9.69 -8.61
CA SER A 101 15.80 -11.06 -9.15
C SER A 101 15.23 -12.07 -8.15
N TYR A 102 15.42 -11.85 -6.85
CA TYR A 102 14.88 -12.72 -5.79
C TYR A 102 13.61 -12.17 -5.12
N ILE A 103 12.99 -11.13 -5.70
CA ILE A 103 11.79 -10.50 -5.16
C ILE A 103 10.59 -10.88 -6.04
N THR A 104 9.70 -11.70 -5.51
CA THR A 104 8.41 -12.08 -6.11
C THR A 104 7.33 -12.23 -5.03
N GLY A 105 6.07 -12.01 -5.39
CA GLY A 105 4.90 -12.06 -4.50
C GLY A 105 4.82 -10.91 -3.49
N GLN A 106 5.70 -9.91 -3.59
CA GLN A 106 5.77 -8.84 -2.59
C GLN A 106 4.75 -7.73 -2.85
N THR A 107 4.25 -7.15 -1.77
CA THR A 107 3.45 -5.91 -1.78
C THR A 107 4.27 -4.82 -1.11
N ALA A 108 4.94 -4.00 -1.91
CA ALA A 108 5.80 -2.92 -1.44
C ALA A 108 4.95 -1.67 -1.17
N VAL A 109 4.93 -1.25 0.10
CA VAL A 109 4.15 -0.08 0.51
C VAL A 109 4.97 1.19 0.35
N ALA A 110 4.61 2.01 -0.64
CA ALA A 110 5.20 3.33 -0.86
C ALA A 110 4.49 4.35 0.04
N THR A 111 4.91 4.31 1.32
CA THR A 111 4.45 5.09 2.47
C THR A 111 3.06 4.75 3.00
N VAL A 112 2.98 4.58 4.32
CA VAL A 112 1.88 4.81 5.29
C VAL A 112 2.62 4.80 6.64
N LEU A 113 2.17 5.53 7.65
CA LEU A 113 2.47 5.16 9.04
C LEU A 113 1.99 3.71 9.24
N PHE A 114 2.89 2.72 9.11
CA PHE A 114 2.55 1.37 9.52
C PHE A 114 2.10 1.49 10.97
N VAL A 115 0.92 0.96 11.23
CA VAL A 115 0.23 1.00 12.50
C VAL A 115 0.99 0.13 13.51
N HIS A 116 2.22 0.52 13.86
CA HIS A 116 2.89 0.02 15.05
C HIS A 116 2.33 0.69 16.31
N PHE A 117 1.42 1.66 16.15
CA PHE A 117 0.74 2.31 17.28
C PHE A 117 -0.48 1.56 17.80
N HIS A 118 -1.18 0.76 16.97
CA HIS A 118 -2.36 0.02 17.47
C HIS A 118 -1.98 -1.27 18.21
N MET A 119 -0.78 -1.83 17.99
CA MET A 119 -0.27 -2.94 18.81
C MET A 119 0.20 -2.44 20.20
N LEU A 120 0.71 -1.21 20.30
CA LEU A 120 1.08 -0.60 21.58
C LEU A 120 -0.12 -0.08 22.38
N ILE A 121 -1.20 0.37 21.71
CA ILE A 121 -2.44 0.74 22.42
C ILE A 121 -3.23 -0.50 22.83
N SER A 122 -3.28 -1.57 22.02
CA SER A 122 -3.89 -2.82 22.46
C SER A 122 -3.15 -3.41 23.68
N TYR A 123 -1.81 -3.44 23.71
CA TYR A 123 -1.08 -3.94 24.89
C TYR A 123 -1.26 -3.07 26.14
N LYS A 124 -1.61 -1.79 26.00
CA LYS A 124 -1.85 -0.88 27.12
C LYS A 124 -3.31 -0.85 27.58
N TYR A 125 -4.25 -1.40 26.79
CA TYR A 125 -5.69 -1.39 27.07
C TYR A 125 -6.35 -2.78 27.13
N THR A 126 -5.67 -3.88 26.77
CA THR A 126 -6.23 -5.25 26.89
C THR A 126 -6.05 -5.90 28.26
N SER A 127 -5.83 -5.10 29.31
CA SER A 127 -6.11 -5.58 30.68
C SER A 127 -7.60 -5.65 30.96
N ASP A 128 -8.44 -4.93 30.22
CA ASP A 128 -9.88 -4.92 30.47
C ASP A 128 -10.67 -4.88 29.16
N VAL A 129 -11.66 -5.76 29.08
CA VAL A 129 -12.80 -5.80 28.12
C VAL A 129 -12.66 -6.73 26.91
N LEU A 130 -13.15 -7.95 27.15
CA LEU A 130 -13.78 -8.86 26.19
C LEU A 130 -15.09 -8.22 25.67
N PHE A 131 -15.27 -8.07 24.36
CA PHE A 131 -16.61 -7.94 23.76
C PHE A 131 -16.86 -9.02 22.72
N VAL A 132 -17.78 -9.91 23.10
CA VAL A 132 -18.47 -10.90 22.27
C VAL A 132 -19.64 -10.20 21.55
N LEU A 133 -19.77 -10.51 20.26
CA LEU A 133 -20.93 -10.45 19.35
C LEU A 133 -22.16 -9.56 19.66
N GLY A 134 -22.57 -8.84 18.62
CA GLY A 134 -23.95 -8.45 18.31
C GLY A 134 -24.13 -8.44 16.80
#